data_AF-A0A6B0UE49-F1
#
_entry.id   AF-A0A6B0UE49-F1
#
_cell.length_a   1.000
_cell.length_b   1.000
_cell.length_c   1.000
_cell.angle_alpha   90.00
_cell.angle_beta   90.00
_cell.angle_gamma   90.00
#
_symmetry.space_group_name_H-M   'P 1'
#
loop_
_entity.id
_entity.type
_entity.pdbx_description
1 polymer ?
#
loop_
_entity_poly.entity_id
_entity_poly.type
_entity_poly.pdbx_seq_one_letter_code
_entity_poly.pdbx_strand_id
1 'polypeptide(L)'
;MDFPWSATVIVRGWFAVWFNSPVEGHNLWFFAVSVLANIDDNLTVMDHLTVSFQAEGVFRSVATHDSRVFVYELRRSEREMHTTKRPQKVNRTPPPLE
;
A
#
# COMPACT_ATOMS: atom_id res chain seq x y z
N MET A 1 -1.18 -13.40 2.89
CA MET A 1 -0.69 -14.15 4.07
C MET A 1 -0.90 -13.24 5.26
N ASP A 2 -1.49 -13.76 6.32
CA ASP A 2 -1.83 -12.96 7.51
C ASP A 2 -0.79 -13.24 8.59
N PHE A 3 -0.17 -12.18 9.13
CA PHE A 3 0.91 -12.27 10.12
C PHE A 3 0.46 -11.59 11.42
N PRO A 4 0.28 -12.34 12.53
CA PRO A 4 -0.06 -11.75 13.82
C PRO A 4 1.13 -10.98 14.39
N TRP A 5 0.87 -9.86 15.05
CA TRP A 5 1.87 -9.07 15.75
C TRP A 5 1.36 -8.62 17.11
N SER A 6 2.29 -8.39 18.03
CA SER A 6 2.02 -7.80 19.35
C SER A 6 3.07 -6.74 19.69
N ALA A 7 2.67 -5.71 20.43
CA ALA A 7 3.56 -4.65 20.90
C ALA A 7 3.14 -4.16 22.29
N THR A 8 4.13 -3.97 23.18
CA THR A 8 3.91 -3.29 24.46
C THR A 8 3.87 -1.79 24.24
N VAL A 9 2.76 -1.15 24.59
CA VAL A 9 2.58 0.30 24.53
C VAL A 9 2.69 0.85 25.94
N ILE A 10 3.44 1.94 26.10
CA ILE A 10 3.61 2.65 27.37
C ILE A 10 3.07 4.06 27.19
N VAL A 11 2.13 4.45 28.05
CA VAL A 11 1.51 5.77 28.05
C VAL A 11 1.88 6.46 29.35
N ARG A 12 2.41 7.69 29.25
CA ARG A 12 2.83 8.49 30.39
C ARG A 12 2.25 9.89 30.36
N GLY A 13 1.68 10.33 31.48
CA GLY A 13 1.31 11.73 31.70
C GLY A 13 -0.06 11.92 32.35
N TRP A 14 -0.73 12.99 31.90
CA TRP A 14 -2.02 13.44 32.39
C TRP A 14 -2.99 13.58 31.23
N PHE A 15 -4.27 13.36 31.50
CA PHE A 15 -5.34 13.68 30.57
C PHE A 15 -6.33 14.65 31.23
N ALA A 16 -7.01 15.44 30.41
CA ALA A 16 -7.96 16.42 30.87
C ALA A 16 -9.40 15.99 30.56
N VAL A 17 -10.31 16.18 31.51
CA VAL A 17 -11.74 15.92 31.35
C VAL A 17 -12.51 17.20 31.59
N TRP A 18 -13.43 17.50 30.68
CA TRP A 18 -14.36 18.62 30.80
C TRP A 18 -15.76 18.11 31.16
N PHE A 19 -16.26 18.48 32.34
CA PHE A 19 -17.60 18.15 32.79
C PHE A 19 -18.60 19.25 32.39
N ASN A 20 -19.80 18.82 32.01
CA ASN A 20 -20.89 19.75 31.64
C ASN A 20 -21.45 20.50 32.85
N SER A 21 -21.48 19.86 34.02
CA SER A 21 -21.83 20.49 35.29
C SER A 21 -20.59 20.59 36.18
N PRO A 22 -20.34 21.72 36.85
CA PRO A 22 -19.14 21.89 37.66
C PRO A 22 -19.10 20.90 38.81
N VAL A 23 -17.94 20.28 39.00
CA VAL A 23 -17.60 19.49 40.19
C VAL A 23 -16.70 20.37 41.03
N GLU A 24 -17.05 20.60 42.30
CA GLU A 24 -16.32 21.51 43.20
C GLU A 24 -16.06 22.91 42.60
N GLY A 25 -16.99 23.42 41.77
CA GLY A 25 -16.86 24.73 41.14
C GLY A 25 -15.98 24.77 39.88
N HIS A 26 -15.46 23.62 39.42
CA HIS A 26 -14.59 23.51 38.25
C HIS A 26 -15.17 22.56 37.19
N ASN A 27 -15.09 22.96 35.91
CA ASN A 27 -15.47 22.11 34.78
C ASN A 27 -14.29 21.29 34.24
N LEU A 28 -13.06 21.78 34.37
CA LEU A 28 -11.86 21.14 33.83
C LEU A 28 -11.06 20.47 34.95
N TRP A 29 -10.78 19.18 34.78
CA TRP A 29 -9.99 18.39 35.72
C TRP A 29 -8.88 17.63 35.00
N PHE A 30 -7.73 17.50 35.66
CA PHE A 30 -6.59 16.75 35.17
C PHE A 30 -6.42 15.49 36.01
N PHE A 31 -6.31 14.35 35.33
CA PHE A 31 -6.11 13.06 35.96
C PHE A 31 -4.84 12.41 35.43
N ALA A 32 -4.11 11.76 36.34
CA ALA A 32 -3.01 10.92 35.94
C ALA A 32 -3.51 9.72 35.14
N VAL A 33 -2.77 9.29 34.12
CA VAL A 33 -3.18 8.16 33.28
C VAL A 33 -3.34 6.85 34.07
N SER A 34 -2.72 6.72 35.25
CA SER A 34 -2.91 5.56 36.13
C SER A 34 -4.35 5.37 36.58
N VAL A 35 -5.17 6.42 36.61
CA VAL A 35 -6.59 6.34 36.97
C VAL A 35 -7.38 5.48 35.99
N LEU A 36 -6.94 5.40 34.73
CA LEU A 36 -7.59 4.57 33.71
C LEU A 36 -7.52 3.08 34.04
N ALA A 37 -6.49 2.63 34.78
CA ALA A 37 -6.36 1.24 35.20
C ALA A 37 -7.40 0.81 36.25
N ASN A 38 -8.12 1.77 36.86
CA ASN A 38 -9.29 1.44 37.69
C ASN A 38 -10.55 1.15 36.86
N ILE A 39 -10.51 1.42 35.55
CA ILE A 39 -11.64 1.30 34.62
C ILE A 39 -11.39 0.15 33.64
N ASP A 40 -10.14 -0.02 33.19
CA ASP A 40 -9.73 -1.06 32.24
C ASP A 40 -8.68 -1.99 32.85
N ASP A 41 -9.08 -3.24 33.09
CA ASP A 41 -8.24 -4.30 33.67
C ASP A 41 -7.07 -4.70 32.76
N ASN A 42 -7.08 -4.32 31.48
CA ASN A 42 -5.99 -4.60 30.54
C ASN A 42 -4.79 -3.65 30.71
N LEU A 43 -4.94 -2.59 31.49
CA LEU A 43 -3.88 -1.63 31.78
C LEU A 43 -3.07 -2.07 33.00
N THR A 44 -1.76 -2.23 32.82
CA THR A 44 -0.82 -2.48 33.92
C THR A 44 -0.25 -1.15 34.42
N VAL A 45 -0.45 -0.84 35.70
CA VAL A 45 0.14 0.36 36.32
C VAL A 45 1.62 0.13 36.57
N MET A 46 2.47 0.99 36.01
CA MET A 46 3.92 0.98 36.27
C MET A 46 4.27 1.97 37.37
N ASP A 47 3.70 3.18 37.32
CA ASP A 47 3.82 4.23 38.33
C ASP A 47 2.59 5.15 38.33
N HIS A 48 2.58 6.18 39.18
CA HIS A 48 1.44 7.11 39.28
C HIS A 48 1.08 7.80 37.95
N LEU A 49 2.03 7.98 37.04
CA LEU A 49 1.82 8.68 35.77
C LEU A 49 1.98 7.77 34.55
N THR A 50 2.15 6.46 34.74
CA THR A 50 2.56 5.56 33.67
C THR A 50 1.77 4.26 33.72
N VAL A 51 1.16 3.92 32.59
CA VAL A 51 0.48 2.64 32.37
C VAL A 51 1.04 1.97 31.13
N SER A 52 0.97 0.64 31.09
CA SER A 52 1.32 -0.16 29.92
C SER A 52 0.19 -1.12 29.55
N PHE A 53 0.12 -1.48 28.26
CA PHE A 53 -0.78 -2.52 27.78
C PHE A 53 -0.18 -3.22 26.57
N GLN A 54 -0.65 -4.44 26.30
CA GLN A 54 -0.25 -5.22 25.14
C GLN A 54 -1.25 -4.98 24.01
N ALA A 55 -0.80 -4.34 22.94
CA ALA A 55 -1.56 -4.21 21.70
C ALA A 55 -1.29 -5.42 20.81
N GLU A 56 -2.33 -5.92 20.15
CA GLU A 56 -2.23 -7.05 19.23
C GLU A 56 -2.97 -6.73 17.93
N GLY A 57 -2.50 -7.30 16.82
CA GLY A 57 -3.12 -7.10 15.52
C GLY A 57 -2.67 -8.10 14.48
N VAL A 58 -3.22 -7.96 13.27
CA VAL A 58 -2.90 -8.83 12.13
C VAL A 58 -2.47 -7.95 10.96
N PHE A 59 -1.25 -8.19 10.47
CA PHE A 59 -0.76 -7.58 9.24
C PHE A 59 -1.14 -8.46 8.04
N ARG A 60 -1.95 -7.92 7.13
CA ARG A 60 -2.35 -8.62 5.89
C ARG A 60 -1.41 -8.25 4.76
N SER A 61 -0.47 -9.13 4.45
CA SER A 61 0.43 -8.94 3.31
C SER A 61 -0.21 -9.50 2.03
N VAL A 62 -0.37 -8.63 1.03
CA VAL A 62 -0.66 -9.01 -0.36
C VAL A 62 0.64 -8.89 -1.14
N ALA A 63 1.31 -10.03 -1.34
CA ALA A 63 2.53 -10.08 -2.10
C ALA A 63 2.26 -10.78 -3.44
N THR A 64 2.28 -10.02 -4.54
CA THR A 64 2.23 -10.52 -5.91
C THR A 64 3.55 -11.21 -6.24
N HIS A 65 3.65 -12.50 -5.94
CA HIS A 65 4.89 -13.27 -6.09
C HIS A 65 5.13 -13.83 -7.49
N ASP A 66 4.20 -13.65 -8.44
CA ASP A 66 4.26 -14.38 -9.71
C ASP A 66 3.96 -13.46 -10.90
N SER A 67 5.01 -13.01 -11.58
CA SER A 67 4.94 -12.34 -12.88
C SER A 67 5.14 -13.39 -13.96
N ARG A 68 4.06 -13.91 -14.53
CA ARG A 68 4.13 -14.87 -15.64
C ARG A 68 4.17 -14.13 -16.98
N VAL A 69 5.23 -14.34 -17.74
CA VAL A 69 5.32 -13.86 -19.13
C VAL A 69 4.77 -14.94 -20.05
N PHE A 70 3.63 -14.67 -20.68
CA PHE A 70 3.10 -15.53 -21.73
C PHE A 70 3.65 -15.04 -23.08
N VAL A 71 4.45 -15.87 -23.74
CA VAL A 71 4.92 -15.61 -25.11
C VAL A 71 4.01 -16.38 -26.06
N TYR A 72 3.33 -15.66 -26.95
CA TYR A 72 2.55 -16.25 -28.03
C TYR A 72 3.34 -16.07 -29.32
N GLU A 73 3.75 -17.17 -29.94
CA GLU A 73 4.29 -17.14 -31.30
C GLU A 73 3.13 -16.91 -32.26
N LEU A 74 2.96 -15.66 -32.69
CA LEU A 74 2.05 -15.34 -33.78
C LEU A 74 2.63 -15.96 -35.05
N ARG A 75 1.97 -17.00 -35.57
CA ARG A 75 2.25 -17.52 -36.92
C ARG A 75 2.25 -16.32 -37.86
N ARG A 76 3.41 -16.05 -38.45
CA ARG A 76 3.56 -15.03 -39.48
C ARG A 76 2.50 -15.34 -40.53
N SER A 77 1.52 -14.46 -40.70
CA SER A 77 0.58 -14.63 -41.81
C SER A 77 1.45 -14.68 -43.06
N GLU A 78 1.39 -15.77 -43.81
CA GLU A 78 1.80 -15.82 -45.20
C GLU A 78 0.87 -14.87 -45.97
N ARG A 79 1.02 -13.57 -45.74
CA ARG A 79 0.62 -12.59 -46.73
C ARG A 79 1.60 -12.84 -47.86
N GLU A 80 1.11 -13.51 -48.90
CA GLU A 80 1.77 -13.53 -50.20
C GLU A 80 2.26 -12.10 -50.48
N MET A 81 3.57 -11.91 -50.54
CA MET A 81 4.11 -10.67 -51.09
C MET A 81 3.66 -10.65 -52.54
N HIS A 82 2.61 -9.89 -52.85
CA HIS A 82 2.34 -9.45 -54.20
C HIS A 82 3.51 -8.59 -54.65
N THR A 83 4.52 -9.25 -55.20
CA THR A 83 5.60 -8.60 -55.92
C THR A 83 5.01 -8.13 -57.24
N THR A 84 4.88 -6.81 -57.41
CA THR A 84 4.58 -6.23 -58.71
C THR A 84 5.77 -6.51 -59.62
N LYS A 85 5.58 -7.39 -60.62
CA LYS A 85 6.60 -7.62 -61.66
C LYS A 85 6.79 -6.32 -62.43
N ARG A 86 7.97 -5.70 -62.30
CA ARG A 86 8.35 -4.54 -63.11
C ARG A 86 8.42 -4.97 -64.58
N PRO A 87 7.72 -4.31 -65.52
CA PRO A 87 7.84 -4.60 -66.94
C PRO A 87 9.29 -4.44 -67.40
N GLN A 88 9.77 -5.38 -68.20
CA GLN A 88 11.15 -5.36 -68.70
C GLN A 88 11.34 -4.13 -69.60
N LYS A 89 12.32 -3.28 -69.26
CA LYS A 89 12.62 -2.07 -70.01
C LYS A 89 13.15 -2.46 -71.39
N VAL A 90 12.37 -2.19 -72.44
CA VAL A 90 12.80 -2.38 -73.83
C VAL A 90 13.88 -1.33 -74.13
N ASN A 91 15.12 -1.77 -74.29
CA ASN A 91 16.20 -0.89 -74.77
C ASN A 91 16.00 -0.66 -76.27
N ARG A 92 15.60 0.57 -76.63
CA ARG A 92 15.61 1.04 -78.01
C ARG A 92 16.91 1.80 -78.22
N THR A 93 17.74 1.32 -79.14
CA THR A 93 18.97 2.02 -79.54
C THR A 93 18.59 3.24 -80.39
N PRO A 94 19.14 4.43 -80.11
CA PRO A 94 18.89 5.60 -80.95
C PRO A 94 19.53 5.39 -82.35
N PRO A 95 18.94 5.95 -83.41
CA PRO A 95 19.50 5.83 -84.75
C PRO A 95 20.84 6.59 -84.86
N PRO A 96 21.76 6.11 -85.71
CA PRO A 96 23.06 6.75 -85.90
C PRO A 96 22.92 8.14 -86.54
N LEU A 97 23.77 9.07 -86.10
CA LEU A 97 23.86 10.42 -86.66
C LEU A 97 24.67 10.37 -87.96
N GLU A 98 24.13 10.96 -89.04
CA GLU A 98 24.84 11.21 -90.30
C GLU A 98 25.90 12.32 -90.16
#